data_AF-A0A8H3UE24-F1
#
_entry.id   AF-A0A8H3UE24-F1
#
_cell.length_a   1.000
_cell.length_b   1.000
_cell.length_c   1.000
_cell.angle_alpha   90.00
_cell.angle_beta   90.00
_cell.angle_gamma   90.00
#
_symmetry.space_group_name_H-M   'P 1'
#
loop_
_entity.id
_entity.type
_entity.pdbx_description
1 polymer ?
#
loop_
_entity_poly.entity_id
_entity_poly.type
_entity_poly.pdbx_seq_one_letter_code
_entity_poly.pdbx_strand_id
1 'polypeptide(L)'
;MWYIHWTPRLFEAVVDVEKKIVLSHTEMSRDFHGPGDRTELSGAAAAALEDAQVKKEIARLQLKETSIVLDPWDYGADGEETQERHTTPYQDGQLFPAGDYTNQSLGGTGISSWESIKTHAPIRNRDIVIWHTFGFTHNPRVEDFPVMPAEIARVHLKPYNFALFNPSNDVPQSIQSMNKSVLFDAGAVVGADASILSCCTTPTTSSSKL
;
A
#
# COMPACT_ATOMS: atom_id res chain seq x y z
N MET A 1 -23.71 7.67 10.35
CA MET A 1 -23.79 9.15 10.42
C MET A 1 -24.62 9.65 9.26
N TRP A 2 -25.10 10.89 9.33
CA TRP A 2 -25.78 11.57 8.23
C TRP A 2 -25.47 13.06 8.30
N TYR A 3 -25.58 13.76 7.18
CA TYR A 3 -25.39 15.21 7.12
C TYR A 3 -26.57 15.85 6.38
N ILE A 4 -26.76 17.15 6.59
CA ILE A 4 -27.70 17.91 5.77
C ILE A 4 -26.93 18.29 4.50
N HIS A 5 -27.42 17.82 3.36
CA HIS A 5 -26.80 18.03 2.05
C HIS A 5 -26.48 19.52 1.82
N TRP A 6 -25.29 19.81 1.32
CA TRP A 6 -24.73 21.17 1.16
C TRP A 6 -24.51 21.96 2.46
N THR A 7 -24.34 21.29 3.60
CA THR A 7 -23.97 21.95 4.85
C THR A 7 -22.81 21.22 5.52
N PRO A 8 -21.99 21.92 6.33
CA PRO A 8 -20.94 21.28 7.12
C PRO A 8 -21.49 20.56 8.37
N ARG A 9 -22.81 20.31 8.46
CA ARG A 9 -23.46 19.74 9.64
C ARG A 9 -23.52 18.24 9.53
N LEU A 10 -22.67 17.60 10.33
CA LEU A 10 -22.59 16.15 10.45
C LEU A 10 -23.23 15.70 11.76
N PHE A 11 -24.04 14.65 11.67
CA PHE A 11 -24.75 14.06 12.79
C PHE A 11 -24.40 12.59 12.91
N GLU A 12 -24.13 12.18 14.14
CA GLU A 12 -24.08 10.78 14.53
C GLU A 12 -25.46 10.37 15.05
N ALA A 13 -25.93 9.20 14.60
CA ALA A 13 -27.08 8.54 15.17
C ALA A 13 -26.73 7.08 15.43
N VAL A 14 -26.87 6.61 16.66
CA VAL A 14 -26.75 5.19 17.01
C VAL A 14 -28.16 4.62 17.08
N VAL A 15 -28.43 3.57 16.32
CA VAL A 15 -29.77 2.97 16.19
C VAL A 15 -29.71 1.50 16.56
N ASP A 16 -30.58 1.07 17.48
CA ASP A 16 -30.83 -0.33 17.76
C ASP A 16 -31.82 -0.86 16.72
N VAL A 17 -31.33 -1.65 15.78
CA VAL A 17 -32.11 -2.15 14.63
C VAL A 17 -33.15 -3.18 15.07
N GLU A 18 -32.87 -3.96 16.11
CA GLU A 18 -33.77 -4.99 16.63
C GLU A 18 -34.96 -4.35 17.35
N LYS A 19 -34.68 -3.39 18.22
CA LYS A 19 -35.72 -2.66 18.97
C LYS A 19 -36.37 -1.53 18.17
N LYS A 20 -35.79 -1.17 17.01
CA LYS A 20 -36.22 -0.05 16.15
C LYS A 20 -36.25 1.29 16.91
N ILE A 21 -35.26 1.53 17.76
CA ILE A 21 -35.13 2.77 18.53
C ILE A 21 -33.81 3.47 18.23
N VAL A 22 -33.81 4.80 18.29
CA VAL A 22 -32.58 5.62 18.25
C VAL A 22 -32.04 5.70 19.67
N LEU A 23 -30.83 5.18 19.87
CA LEU A 23 -30.12 5.20 21.16
C LEU A 23 -29.46 6.55 21.43
N SER A 24 -28.84 7.14 20.42
CA SER A 24 -28.23 8.47 20.52
C SER A 24 -28.36 9.24 19.20
N HIS A 25 -28.39 10.56 19.30
CA HIS A 25 -28.37 11.47 18.17
C HIS A 25 -27.61 12.74 18.56
N THR A 26 -26.49 13.03 17.90
CA THR A 26 -25.57 14.11 18.31
C THR A 26 -24.94 14.77 17.09
N GLU A 27 -24.89 16.11 17.08
CA GLU A 27 -24.15 16.86 16.07
C GLU A 27 -22.65 16.78 16.39
N MET A 28 -21.85 16.40 15.41
CA MET A 28 -20.40 16.24 15.52
C MET A 28 -19.68 17.59 15.43
N SER A 29 -18.43 17.63 15.92
CA SER A 29 -17.57 18.81 15.79
C SER A 29 -17.39 19.21 14.32
N ARG A 30 -17.18 20.50 14.06
CA ARG A 30 -16.88 21.02 12.71
C ARG A 30 -15.55 20.53 12.16
N ASP A 31 -14.65 20.12 13.04
CA ASP A 31 -13.32 19.63 12.67
C ASP A 31 -13.33 18.13 12.31
N PHE A 32 -14.49 17.46 12.49
CA PHE A 32 -14.66 16.05 12.19
C PHE A 32 -15.15 15.87 10.75
N HIS A 33 -14.34 15.22 9.90
CA HIS A 33 -14.72 14.90 8.52
C HIS A 33 -15.52 13.60 8.49
N GLY A 34 -16.69 13.63 7.87
CA GLY A 34 -17.47 12.41 7.62
C GLY A 34 -16.81 11.53 6.55
N PRO A 35 -17.11 10.22 6.51
CA PRO A 35 -16.68 9.36 5.41
C PRO A 35 -17.30 9.87 4.12
N GLY A 36 -16.52 9.93 3.04
CA GLY A 36 -17.03 10.31 1.72
C GLY A 36 -18.07 9.31 1.23
N ASP A 37 -19.21 9.79 0.74
CA ASP A 37 -20.22 8.91 0.15
C ASP A 37 -20.08 8.82 -1.39
N ARG A 38 -20.51 7.70 -1.98
CA ARG A 38 -20.35 7.46 -3.43
C ARG A 38 -21.05 8.53 -4.29
N THR A 39 -22.10 9.15 -3.77
CA THR A 39 -22.86 10.20 -4.47
C THR A 39 -22.04 11.49 -4.51
N GLU A 40 -21.43 11.87 -3.40
CA GLU A 40 -20.50 13.00 -3.31
C GLU A 40 -19.30 12.81 -4.24
N LEU A 41 -18.70 11.63 -4.25
CA LEU A 41 -17.58 11.33 -5.14
C LEU A 41 -17.98 11.42 -6.62
N SER A 42 -19.17 10.91 -6.95
CA SER A 42 -19.68 10.99 -8.33
C SER A 42 -20.00 12.43 -8.73
N GLY A 43 -20.58 13.22 -7.82
CA GLY A 43 -20.89 14.63 -8.04
C GLY A 43 -19.62 15.48 -8.21
N ALA A 44 -18.61 15.26 -7.37
CA ALA A 44 -17.33 15.95 -7.47
C ALA A 44 -16.57 15.54 -8.74
N ALA A 45 -16.62 14.27 -9.16
CA ALA A 45 -16.05 13.84 -10.45
C ALA A 45 -16.75 14.53 -11.64
N ALA A 46 -18.08 14.66 -11.60
CA ALA A 46 -18.84 15.37 -12.63
C ALA A 46 -18.50 16.87 -12.66
N ALA A 47 -18.41 17.52 -11.50
CA ALA A 47 -18.01 18.92 -11.40
C ALA A 47 -16.59 19.16 -11.95
N ALA A 48 -15.65 18.26 -11.64
CA ALA A 48 -14.30 18.32 -12.18
C ALA A 48 -14.28 18.16 -13.71
N LEU A 49 -15.13 17.30 -14.29
CA LEU A 49 -15.27 17.17 -15.74
C LEU A 49 -15.84 18.43 -16.39
N GLU A 50 -16.65 19.20 -15.67
CA GLU A 50 -17.23 20.45 -16.17
C GLU A 50 -16.26 21.64 -16.11
N ASP A 51 -15.21 21.56 -15.29
CA ASP A 51 -14.23 22.62 -15.10
C ASP A 51 -13.46 22.97 -16.39
N ALA A 52 -13.29 24.27 -16.64
CA ALA A 52 -12.66 24.77 -17.86
C ALA A 52 -11.16 24.43 -17.96
N GLN A 53 -10.46 24.36 -16.83
CA GLN A 53 -9.03 24.01 -16.79
C GLN A 53 -8.86 22.52 -17.05
N VAL A 54 -9.70 21.68 -16.44
CA VAL A 54 -9.70 20.23 -16.67
C VAL A 54 -10.00 19.91 -18.15
N LYS A 55 -11.00 20.55 -18.75
CA LYS A 55 -11.31 20.42 -20.18
C LYS A 55 -10.15 20.85 -21.09
N LYS A 56 -9.48 21.96 -20.76
CA LYS A 56 -8.31 22.44 -21.50
C LYS A 56 -7.17 21.42 -21.44
N GLU A 57 -6.96 20.79 -20.29
CA GLU A 57 -5.89 19.83 -20.09
C GLU A 57 -6.17 18.48 -20.77
N ILE A 58 -7.42 18.01 -20.71
CA ILE A 58 -7.89 16.84 -21.48
C ILE A 58 -7.63 17.05 -22.99
N ALA A 59 -7.92 18.26 -23.50
CA ALA A 59 -7.65 18.61 -24.90
C ALA A 59 -6.15 18.68 -25.20
N ARG A 60 -5.35 19.27 -24.30
CA ARG A 60 -3.87 19.35 -24.43
C ARG A 60 -3.24 17.96 -24.52
N LEU A 61 -3.78 17.00 -23.77
CA LEU A 61 -3.28 15.64 -23.64
C LEU A 61 -3.92 14.66 -24.64
N GLN A 62 -4.88 15.13 -25.47
CA GLN A 62 -5.54 14.36 -26.52
C GLN A 62 -6.22 13.07 -26.02
N LEU A 63 -6.78 13.12 -24.82
CA LEU A 63 -7.40 11.96 -24.18
C LEU A 63 -8.81 11.74 -24.75
N LYS A 64 -9.14 10.48 -25.09
CA LYS A 64 -10.47 10.07 -25.55
C LYS A 64 -11.19 9.34 -24.41
N GLU A 65 -12.50 9.56 -24.27
CA GLU A 65 -13.36 8.90 -23.27
C GLU A 65 -12.79 8.94 -21.84
N THR A 66 -12.67 10.14 -21.27
CA THR A 66 -12.10 10.36 -19.95
C THR A 66 -13.15 10.23 -18.83
N SER A 67 -12.91 9.33 -17.89
CA SER A 67 -13.61 9.29 -16.59
C SER A 67 -12.70 9.84 -15.50
N ILE A 68 -13.20 10.77 -14.68
CA ILE A 68 -12.49 11.20 -13.48
C ILE A 68 -12.85 10.24 -12.35
N VAL A 69 -11.83 9.59 -11.79
CA VAL A 69 -11.96 8.80 -10.56
C VAL A 69 -11.42 9.64 -9.43
N LEU A 70 -12.27 9.98 -8.47
CA LEU A 70 -11.82 10.54 -7.21
C LEU A 70 -11.47 9.38 -6.30
N ASP A 71 -10.22 9.36 -5.84
CA ASP A 71 -9.66 8.37 -4.93
C ASP A 71 -9.36 9.03 -3.58
N PRO A 72 -10.38 9.46 -2.80
CA PRO A 72 -10.13 9.76 -1.41
C PRO A 72 -9.74 8.46 -0.72
N TRP A 73 -8.77 8.53 0.18
CA TRP A 73 -8.36 7.36 0.94
C TRP A 73 -9.41 7.09 2.03
N ASP A 74 -10.51 6.42 1.69
CA ASP A 74 -11.70 6.22 2.55
C ASP A 74 -11.43 5.54 3.90
N TYR A 75 -10.24 4.94 4.05
CA TYR A 75 -9.93 3.95 5.07
C TYR A 75 -8.99 4.44 6.18
N GLY A 76 -8.60 5.72 6.17
CA GLY A 76 -7.74 6.32 7.19
C GLY A 76 -8.54 7.24 8.10
N ALA A 77 -8.78 6.83 9.35
CA ALA A 77 -9.09 7.80 10.40
C ALA A 77 -7.75 8.40 10.86
N ASP A 78 -7.50 9.66 10.52
CA ASP A 78 -6.35 10.40 11.06
C ASP A 78 -6.48 10.47 12.59
N GLY A 79 -5.45 9.99 13.30
CA GLY A 79 -5.40 10.03 14.75
C GLY A 79 -3.99 10.40 15.21
N GLU A 80 -3.89 11.12 16.33
CA GLU A 80 -2.61 11.54 16.91
C GLU A 80 -1.73 10.36 17.40
N GLU A 81 -2.26 9.14 17.39
CA GLU A 81 -1.60 7.92 17.85
C GLU A 81 -0.93 7.09 16.74
N THR A 82 -0.58 7.67 15.59
CA THR A 82 0.21 6.96 14.58
C THR A 82 1.65 6.78 15.05
N GLN A 83 1.91 5.76 15.88
CA GLN A 83 3.28 5.31 16.11
C GLN A 83 3.76 4.53 14.88
N GLU A 84 5.03 4.74 14.51
CA GLU A 84 5.66 4.04 13.36
C GLU A 84 5.68 2.51 13.54
N ARG A 85 5.57 2.04 14.79
CA ARG A 85 5.58 0.63 15.15
C ARG A 85 4.90 0.37 16.50
N HIS A 86 3.99 -0.61 16.53
CA HIS A 86 3.46 -1.19 17.77
C HIS A 86 3.95 -2.63 17.98
N THR A 87 3.96 -3.07 19.24
CA THR A 87 4.26 -4.47 19.58
C THR A 87 3.30 -4.92 20.68
N THR A 88 2.58 -6.01 20.44
CA THR A 88 1.60 -6.57 21.37
C THR A 88 1.98 -8.00 21.74
N PRO A 89 1.62 -8.49 22.94
CA PRO A 89 1.51 -9.92 23.16
C PRO A 89 0.55 -10.54 22.14
N TYR A 90 0.83 -11.78 21.72
CA TYR A 90 -0.08 -12.53 20.86
C TYR A 90 -1.40 -12.83 21.60
N GLN A 91 -2.52 -12.67 20.89
CA GLN A 91 -3.84 -13.07 21.34
C GLN A 91 -4.70 -13.49 20.14
N ASP A 92 -5.40 -14.61 20.26
CA ASP A 92 -6.29 -15.11 19.22
C ASP A 92 -7.36 -14.07 18.86
N GLY A 93 -7.65 -13.94 17.55
CA GLY A 93 -8.65 -13.01 17.02
C GLY A 93 -8.17 -11.56 16.84
N GLN A 94 -7.00 -11.18 17.35
CA GLN A 94 -6.43 -9.85 17.13
C GLN A 94 -5.70 -9.77 15.78
N LEU A 95 -6.46 -9.75 14.68
CA LEU A 95 -5.92 -9.77 13.31
C LEU A 95 -5.98 -8.40 12.61
N PHE A 96 -7.03 -7.62 12.88
CA PHE A 96 -7.31 -6.39 12.14
C PHE A 96 -7.03 -5.16 13.01
N PRO A 97 -5.95 -4.41 12.75
CA PRO A 97 -5.54 -3.28 13.60
C PRO A 97 -6.51 -2.09 13.51
N ALA A 98 -7.34 -2.01 12.46
CA ALA A 98 -8.41 -1.01 12.33
C ALA A 98 -9.80 -1.53 12.79
N GLY A 99 -9.86 -2.76 13.35
CA GLY A 99 -11.10 -3.44 13.72
C GLY A 99 -11.68 -4.32 12.62
N ASP A 100 -12.67 -5.16 12.97
CA ASP A 100 -13.30 -6.13 12.06
C ASP A 100 -14.19 -5.46 10.98
N TYR A 101 -14.71 -4.27 11.29
CA TYR A 101 -15.65 -3.53 10.46
C TYR A 101 -15.10 -2.11 10.22
N THR A 102 -14.34 -1.94 9.13
CA THR A 102 -13.62 -0.70 8.84
C THR A 102 -14.42 0.33 8.07
N ASN A 103 -15.29 -0.11 7.14
CA ASN A 103 -16.06 0.78 6.30
C ASN A 103 -17.02 1.65 7.14
N GLN A 104 -16.87 2.97 7.05
CA GLN A 104 -17.60 3.96 7.87
C GLN A 104 -17.42 3.76 9.38
N SER A 105 -16.32 3.12 9.81
CA SER A 105 -15.99 3.01 11.22
C SER A 105 -15.70 4.39 11.81
N LEU A 106 -16.19 4.60 13.03
CA LEU A 106 -15.88 5.79 13.83
C LEU A 106 -14.49 5.71 14.49
N GLY A 107 -13.75 4.63 14.24
CA GLY A 107 -12.54 4.30 14.98
C GLY A 107 -12.86 3.69 16.35
N GLY A 108 -11.88 3.69 17.26
CA GLY A 108 -12.03 3.17 18.62
C GLY A 108 -12.09 1.64 18.76
N THR A 109 -12.03 0.91 17.65
CA THR A 109 -11.87 -0.56 17.59
C THR A 109 -10.52 -0.92 16.96
N GLY A 110 -10.11 -2.18 17.08
CA GLY A 110 -8.80 -2.64 16.58
C GLY A 110 -7.69 -2.41 17.60
N ILE A 111 -6.47 -2.13 17.11
CA ILE A 111 -5.24 -2.11 17.93
C ILE A 111 -5.31 -1.09 19.08
N SER A 112 -5.94 0.07 18.85
CA SER A 112 -6.15 1.09 19.87
C SER A 112 -7.12 0.65 20.97
N SER A 113 -8.00 -0.31 20.69
CA SER A 113 -8.98 -0.82 21.66
C SER A 113 -8.42 -1.91 22.56
N TRP A 114 -7.35 -2.59 22.13
CA TRP A 114 -6.81 -3.76 22.82
C TRP A 114 -6.16 -3.38 24.15
N GLU A 115 -6.55 -4.10 25.21
CA GLU A 115 -6.10 -3.82 26.58
C GLU A 115 -4.57 -3.88 26.70
N SER A 116 -3.92 -4.76 25.95
CA SER A 116 -2.46 -4.88 25.95
C SER A 116 -1.73 -3.61 25.51
N ILE A 117 -2.33 -2.83 24.60
CA ILE A 117 -1.78 -1.55 24.16
C ILE A 117 -2.01 -0.49 25.23
N LYS A 118 -3.24 -0.40 25.76
CA LYS A 118 -3.61 0.58 26.80
C LYS A 118 -2.81 0.44 28.09
N THR A 119 -2.49 -0.79 28.47
CA THR A 119 -1.81 -1.10 29.73
C THR A 119 -0.30 -1.25 29.60
N HIS A 120 0.26 -1.11 28.38
CA HIS A 120 1.65 -1.45 28.09
C HIS A 120 2.03 -2.83 28.62
N ALA A 121 1.23 -3.84 28.27
CA ALA A 121 1.43 -5.20 28.74
C ALA A 121 2.87 -5.70 28.45
N PRO A 122 3.47 -6.48 29.36
CA PRO A 122 4.85 -6.92 29.20
C PRO A 122 5.01 -7.86 28.00
N ILE A 123 5.99 -7.58 27.15
CA ILE A 123 6.28 -8.30 25.89
C ILE A 123 7.57 -9.13 25.92
N ARG A 124 8.36 -9.06 26.99
CA ARG A 124 9.67 -9.74 27.09
C ARG A 124 9.49 -11.25 27.23
N ASN A 125 10.21 -12.03 26.40
CA ASN A 125 10.19 -13.50 26.40
C ASN A 125 8.78 -14.09 26.23
N ARG A 126 8.01 -13.54 25.30
CA ARG A 126 6.64 -13.98 24.98
C ARG A 126 6.46 -14.08 23.48
N ASP A 127 5.38 -14.76 23.10
CA ASP A 127 4.85 -14.66 21.75
C ASP A 127 4.28 -13.27 21.54
N ILE A 128 4.75 -12.61 20.48
CA ILE A 128 4.45 -11.21 20.20
C ILE A 128 4.03 -11.04 18.74
N VAL A 129 3.29 -9.97 18.49
CA VAL A 129 2.98 -9.48 17.15
C VAL A 129 3.57 -8.08 17.01
N ILE A 130 4.26 -7.84 15.90
CA ILE A 130 4.80 -6.53 15.55
C ILE A 130 3.93 -5.95 14.45
N TRP A 131 3.39 -4.76 14.70
CA TRP A 131 2.59 -3.99 13.76
C TRP A 131 3.47 -2.87 13.23
N HIS A 132 3.86 -2.93 11.97
CA HIS A 132 4.73 -1.95 11.34
C HIS A 132 3.97 -1.16 10.28
N THR A 133 3.92 0.15 10.46
CA THR A 133 3.29 1.07 9.51
C THR A 133 4.37 1.62 8.58
N PHE A 134 4.16 1.50 7.27
CA PHE A 134 5.02 2.12 6.26
C PHE A 134 4.14 2.57 5.09
N GLY A 135 4.59 3.59 4.37
CA GLY A 135 3.85 4.17 3.26
C GLY A 135 4.67 5.26 2.56
N PHE A 136 4.01 5.99 1.68
CA PHE A 136 4.58 7.12 0.97
C PHE A 136 3.77 8.39 1.23
N THR A 137 4.43 9.54 1.21
CA THR A 137 3.75 10.80 0.94
C THR A 137 3.74 10.98 -0.57
N HIS A 138 2.57 10.80 -1.20
CA HIS A 138 2.45 10.96 -2.65
C HIS A 138 2.22 12.43 -3.00
N ASN A 139 3.26 13.08 -3.50
CA ASN A 139 3.19 14.43 -4.07
C ASN A 139 3.02 14.26 -5.59
N PRO A 140 1.82 14.48 -6.17
CA PRO A 140 1.58 14.17 -7.58
C PRO A 140 2.50 14.96 -8.52
N ARG A 141 2.96 14.29 -9.57
CA ARG A 141 3.85 14.84 -10.61
C ARG A 141 3.23 14.71 -12.00
N VAL A 142 3.70 15.49 -12.97
CA VAL A 142 3.20 15.41 -14.36
C VAL A 142 3.51 14.06 -15.01
N GLU A 143 4.56 13.38 -14.57
CA GLU A 143 4.94 12.03 -15.00
C GLU A 143 3.98 10.94 -14.49
N ASP A 144 3.18 11.22 -13.46
CA ASP A 144 2.17 10.29 -12.96
C ASP A 144 0.96 10.20 -13.91
N PHE A 145 0.94 11.01 -14.97
CA PHE A 145 -0.17 11.14 -15.93
C PHE A 145 0.23 10.72 -17.36
N PRO A 146 -0.65 10.05 -18.13
CA PRO A 146 -2.00 9.56 -17.80
C PRO A 146 -2.01 8.23 -17.04
N VAL A 147 -0.86 7.59 -16.92
CA VAL A 147 -0.67 6.33 -16.22
C VAL A 147 0.58 6.46 -15.36
N MET A 148 0.41 6.32 -14.05
CA MET A 148 1.50 6.42 -13.09
C MET A 148 2.49 5.25 -13.28
N PRO A 149 3.79 5.52 -13.43
CA PRO A 149 4.82 4.48 -13.36
C PRO A 149 4.88 3.83 -11.97
N ALA A 150 5.35 2.59 -11.88
CA ALA A 150 5.40 1.87 -10.62
C ALA A 150 6.31 2.54 -9.57
N GLU A 151 5.74 2.86 -8.41
CA GLU A 151 6.46 3.25 -7.20
C GLU A 151 6.64 2.04 -6.27
N ILE A 152 7.85 1.82 -5.77
CA ILE A 152 8.22 0.57 -5.07
C ILE A 152 8.68 0.85 -3.64
N ALA A 153 7.90 0.38 -2.65
CA ALA A 153 8.35 0.27 -1.26
C ALA A 153 8.89 -1.14 -1.01
N ARG A 154 9.94 -1.26 -0.18
CA ARG A 154 10.45 -2.55 0.28
C ARG A 154 10.78 -2.49 1.76
N VAL A 155 10.23 -3.45 2.52
CA VAL A 155 10.60 -3.72 3.90
C VAL A 155 11.35 -5.05 3.94
N HIS A 156 12.45 -5.11 4.68
CA HIS A 156 13.25 -6.33 4.81
C HIS A 156 13.36 -6.73 6.28
N LEU A 157 13.00 -7.98 6.58
CA LEU A 157 13.38 -8.64 7.82
C LEU A 157 14.70 -9.38 7.59
N LYS A 158 15.79 -8.82 8.12
CA LYS A 158 17.12 -9.40 7.97
C LYS A 158 17.50 -10.15 9.25
N PRO A 159 18.00 -11.39 9.16
CA PRO A 159 18.54 -12.07 10.32
C PRO A 159 19.73 -11.28 10.87
N TYR A 160 19.73 -10.99 12.17
CA TYR A 160 20.83 -10.36 12.87
C TYR A 160 21.19 -11.22 14.08
N ASN A 161 22.43 -11.71 14.14
CA ASN A 161 22.87 -12.69 15.13
C ASN A 161 21.99 -13.96 15.19
N PHE A 162 21.32 -14.30 14.09
CA PHE A 162 20.44 -15.48 14.00
C PHE A 162 21.22 -16.76 13.69
N ALA A 163 22.22 -16.68 12.80
CA ALA A 163 23.09 -17.78 12.42
C ALA A 163 24.52 -17.57 12.95
N LEU A 164 25.23 -18.67 13.22
CA LEU A 164 26.63 -18.64 13.70
C LEU A 164 27.63 -18.19 12.63
N PHE A 165 27.28 -18.38 11.35
CA PHE A 165 28.08 -18.04 10.18
C PHE A 165 27.16 -17.62 9.05
N ASN A 166 27.75 -17.11 7.97
CA ASN A 166 27.00 -16.70 6.78
C ASN A 166 26.18 -17.90 6.24
N PRO A 167 24.83 -17.81 6.20
CA PRO A 167 23.98 -18.92 5.76
C PRO A 167 24.09 -19.24 4.27
N SER A 168 24.81 -18.44 3.48
CA SER A 168 24.99 -18.66 2.04
C SER A 168 26.39 -19.18 1.66
N ASN A 169 27.20 -19.57 2.64
CA ASN A 169 28.60 -19.96 2.41
C ASN A 169 28.76 -21.31 1.67
N ASP A 170 27.72 -22.14 1.68
CA ASP A 170 27.65 -23.43 1.00
C ASP A 170 26.93 -23.36 -0.36
N VAL A 171 26.45 -22.18 -0.75
CA VAL A 171 25.77 -21.97 -2.03
C VAL A 171 26.83 -21.82 -3.14
N PRO A 172 26.93 -22.78 -4.09
CA PRO A 172 27.88 -22.66 -5.18
C PRO A 172 27.50 -21.48 -6.08
N GLN A 173 28.51 -20.79 -6.61
CA GLN A 173 28.26 -19.74 -7.59
C GLN A 173 27.61 -20.34 -8.84
N SER A 174 26.59 -19.66 -9.36
CA SER A 174 26.00 -19.98 -10.65
C SER A 174 27.05 -19.86 -11.75
N ILE A 175 27.43 -20.99 -12.37
CA ILE A 175 28.34 -21.02 -13.52
C ILE A 175 27.65 -21.65 -14.72
N GLN A 176 27.91 -21.08 -15.90
CA GLN A 176 27.21 -21.47 -17.12
C GLN A 176 27.50 -22.92 -17.55
N SER A 177 28.69 -23.42 -17.24
CA SER A 177 29.05 -24.83 -17.49
C SER A 177 28.14 -25.81 -16.73
N MET A 178 27.62 -25.42 -15.56
CA MET A 178 26.67 -26.21 -14.78
C MET A 178 25.22 -25.91 -15.15
N ASN A 179 24.86 -24.62 -15.26
CA ASN A 179 23.48 -24.20 -15.51
C ASN A 179 23.00 -24.52 -16.93
N LYS A 180 23.92 -24.62 -17.90
CA LYS A 180 23.67 -24.93 -19.32
C LYS A 180 22.51 -24.14 -19.93
N SER A 181 22.27 -22.91 -19.47
CA SER A 181 21.17 -22.10 -20.00
C SER A 181 21.54 -21.69 -21.42
N VAL A 182 20.77 -22.10 -22.41
CA VAL A 182 20.96 -21.64 -23.79
C VAL A 182 20.07 -20.43 -24.02
N LEU A 183 20.56 -19.48 -24.83
CA LEU A 183 19.70 -18.42 -25.35
C LEU A 183 18.55 -19.10 -26.09
N PHE A 184 17.31 -18.82 -25.67
CA PHE A 184 16.14 -19.28 -26.43
C PHE A 184 16.04 -18.43 -27.68
N ASP A 185 16.62 -18.92 -28.77
CA ASP A 185 16.45 -18.35 -30.10
C ASP A 185 15.31 -19.10 -30.79
N ALA A 186 14.21 -18.38 -31.08
CA ALA A 186 13.05 -18.96 -31.74
C ALA A 186 13.34 -19.37 -33.20
N GLY A 187 14.57 -19.24 -33.71
CA GLY A 187 14.85 -19.42 -35.14
C GLY A 187 16.25 -19.85 -35.59
N ALA A 188 17.10 -20.55 -34.82
CA ALA A 188 18.44 -20.91 -35.32
C ALA A 188 18.91 -22.34 -34.98
N VAL A 189 19.03 -23.17 -36.02
CA VAL A 189 19.58 -24.53 -36.02
C VAL A 189 20.72 -24.60 -37.05
N VAL A 190 21.97 -24.32 -36.65
CA VAL A 190 23.26 -24.73 -37.30
C VAL A 190 24.37 -23.96 -36.57
N GLY A 191 25.58 -24.44 -36.27
CA GLY A 191 26.43 -25.55 -36.73
C GLY A 191 27.87 -25.16 -36.33
N ALA A 192 28.65 -26.12 -35.83
CA ALA A 192 29.91 -25.95 -35.08
C ALA A 192 31.10 -25.29 -35.83
N ASP A 193 32.10 -24.74 -35.11
CA ASP A 193 33.38 -25.44 -34.83
C ASP A 193 34.32 -24.59 -33.93
N ALA A 194 35.11 -25.26 -33.09
CA ALA A 194 35.96 -24.70 -32.05
C ALA A 194 37.44 -24.97 -32.34
N SER A 195 38.28 -23.94 -32.35
CA SER A 195 39.74 -24.10 -32.30
C SER A 195 40.44 -23.07 -31.39
N ILE A 196 40.95 -23.62 -30.29
CA ILE A 196 42.20 -23.32 -29.54
C ILE A 196 42.70 -21.86 -29.54
N LEU A 197 42.57 -21.16 -28.41
CA LEU A 197 43.34 -19.94 -28.11
C LEU A 197 43.75 -19.88 -26.63
N SER A 198 44.99 -19.44 -26.41
CA SER A 198 45.72 -19.43 -25.15
C SER A 198 45.17 -18.40 -24.15
N CYS A 199 45.39 -18.69 -22.87
CA CYS A 199 44.71 -18.13 -21.68
C CYS A 199 44.75 -16.59 -21.50
N CYS A 200 45.50 -15.82 -22.30
CA CYS A 200 45.70 -14.39 -22.04
C CYS A 200 45.80 -13.50 -23.30
N THR A 201 44.88 -13.61 -24.27
CA THR A 201 44.60 -12.50 -25.19
C THR A 201 43.36 -11.73 -24.73
N THR A 202 43.55 -10.42 -24.55
CA THR A 202 42.58 -9.45 -24.04
C THR A 202 41.23 -9.58 -24.75
N PRO A 203 40.13 -9.86 -24.03
CA PRO A 203 38.81 -9.88 -24.65
C PRO A 203 38.44 -8.43 -25.02
N THR A 204 38.16 -8.18 -26.29
CA THR A 204 37.44 -6.98 -26.72
C THR A 204 36.12 -6.97 -25.95
N THR A 205 35.98 -6.03 -25.02
CA THR A 205 34.83 -5.91 -24.15
C THR A 205 33.58 -5.58 -24.96
N SER A 206 32.81 -6.59 -25.40
CA SER A 206 31.38 -6.40 -25.53
C SER A 206 30.82 -6.48 -24.11
N SER A 207 30.50 -5.34 -23.51
CA SER A 207 29.89 -5.32 -22.18
C SER A 207 28.58 -6.10 -22.23
N SER A 208 28.50 -7.22 -21.53
CA SER A 208 27.20 -7.78 -21.15
C SER A 208 26.62 -6.85 -20.09
N LYS A 209 25.72 -5.96 -20.51
CA LYS A 209 24.85 -5.25 -19.57
C LYS A 209 23.87 -6.28 -19.02
N LEU A 210 23.91 -6.46 -17.70
CA LEU A 210 22.71 -6.82 -16.92
C LEU A 210 21.69 -5.68 -17.03
#